data_AF-A0A1Z9PIG0-F1
#
_entry.id   AF-A0A1Z9PIG0-F1
#
_cell.length_a   1.000
_cell.length_b   1.000
_cell.length_c   1.000
_cell.angle_alpha   90.00
_cell.angle_beta   90.00
_cell.angle_gamma   90.00
#
_symmetry.space_group_name_H-M   'P 1'
#
loop_
_entity.id
_entity.type
_entity.pdbx_description
1 polymer ?
#
loop_
_entity_poly.entity_id
_entity_poly.type
_entity_poly.pdbx_seq_one_letter_code
_entity_poly.pdbx_strand_id
1 'polypeptide(L)'
;MLPRYLYLISSAFALIYLARLDHYGVYVAISLIWIVSAFYKPLTLPAIWSVVIFMLIFALIRISNIGINGFSNSYYFFILLGEILIILIGIRLTR
;
A
#
# COMPACT_ATOMS: atom_id res chain seq x y z
N MET A 1 4.65 18.90 -2.92
CA MET A 1 5.60 18.08 -2.13
C MET A 1 4.95 17.48 -0.88
N LEU A 2 4.32 18.29 -0.03
CA LEU A 2 3.58 17.83 1.16
C LEU A 2 2.62 16.63 0.94
N PRO A 3 1.76 16.59 -0.10
CA PRO A 3 0.81 15.48 -0.25
C PRO A 3 1.48 14.14 -0.60
N ARG A 4 2.62 14.18 -1.32
CA ARG A 4 3.39 12.98 -1.66
C ARG A 4 4.09 12.39 -0.44
N TYR A 5 4.59 13.27 0.43
CA TYR A 5 5.22 12.90 1.70
C TYR A 5 4.23 12.18 2.63
N LEU A 6 3.08 12.81 2.88
CA LEU A 6 2.04 12.26 3.74
C LEU A 6 1.54 10.91 3.22
N TYR A 7 1.34 10.79 1.91
CA TYR A 7 0.93 9.55 1.26
C TYR A 7 1.92 8.40 1.48
N LEU A 8 3.22 8.64 1.30
CA LEU A 8 4.23 7.58 1.47
C LEU A 8 4.30 7.10 2.92
N ILE A 9 4.24 8.02 3.89
CA ILE A 9 4.27 7.67 5.30
C ILE A 9 2.99 6.94 5.73
N SER A 10 1.81 7.44 5.35
CA SER A 10 0.56 6.78 5.68
C SER A 10 0.49 5.38 5.06
N SER A 11 0.99 5.21 3.83
CA SER A 11 1.04 3.91 3.15
C SER A 11 2.02 2.95 3.82
N ALA A 12 3.16 3.45 4.30
CA ALA A 12 4.14 2.65 5.04
C ALA A 12 3.56 2.13 6.37
N PHE A 13 2.86 2.99 7.12
CA PHE A 13 2.18 2.57 8.34
C PHE A 13 1.04 1.59 8.07
N ALA A 14 0.25 1.83 7.02
CA ALA A 14 -0.80 0.91 6.60
C ALA A 14 -0.23 -0.49 6.26
N LEU A 15 0.89 -0.54 5.53
CA LEU A 15 1.56 -1.79 5.19
C LEU A 15 2.08 -2.52 6.43
N ILE A 16 2.67 -1.80 7.40
CA ILE A 16 3.13 -2.39 8.68
C ILE A 16 1.95 -2.98 9.46
N TYR A 17 0.84 -2.25 9.52
CA TYR A 17 -0.36 -2.70 10.21
C TYR A 17 -0.96 -3.95 9.56
N LEU A 18 -1.05 -3.97 8.22
CA LEU A 18 -1.57 -5.11 7.47
C LEU A 18 -0.67 -6.34 7.59
N ALA A 19 0.65 -6.14 7.53
CA ALA A 19 1.64 -7.21 7.53
C ALA A 19 1.69 -7.97 8.87
N ARG A 20 1.28 -7.33 9.98
CA ARG A 20 1.55 -7.73 11.37
C ARG A 20 3.05 -7.96 11.57
N LEU A 21 3.69 -7.13 12.38
CA LEU A 21 5.14 -6.98 12.56
C LEU A 21 5.95 -8.30 12.69
N ASP A 22 5.32 -9.41 13.05
CA ASP A 22 5.95 -10.66 13.46
C ASP A 22 6.26 -11.65 12.31
N HIS A 23 5.65 -11.53 11.13
CA HIS A 23 5.75 -12.61 10.10
C HIS A 23 6.48 -12.26 8.80
N TYR A 24 6.78 -10.99 8.52
CA TYR A 24 7.27 -10.61 7.19
C TYR A 24 8.20 -9.37 7.22
N GLY A 25 9.47 -9.58 7.55
CA GLY A 25 10.50 -8.52 7.58
C GLY A 25 10.66 -7.76 6.26
N VAL A 26 10.27 -8.37 5.13
CA VAL A 26 10.25 -7.75 3.81
C VAL A 26 9.32 -6.54 3.77
N TYR A 27 8.11 -6.62 4.37
CA TYR A 27 7.17 -5.50 4.38
C TYR A 27 7.67 -4.34 5.24
N VAL A 28 8.35 -4.63 6.36
CA VAL A 28 9.00 -3.60 7.19
C VAL A 28 10.10 -2.89 6.40
N ALA A 29 10.93 -3.65 5.66
CA ALA A 29 11.98 -3.07 4.82
C ALA A 29 11.39 -2.17 3.71
N ILE A 30 10.32 -2.61 3.05
CA ILE A 30 9.62 -1.81 2.03
C ILE A 30 9.04 -0.53 2.65
N SER A 31 8.39 -0.63 3.80
CA SER A 31 7.86 0.53 4.52
C SER A 31 8.95 1.54 4.89
N LEU A 32 10.12 1.07 5.34
CA LEU A 32 11.27 1.94 5.59
C LEU A 32 11.75 2.63 4.32
N ILE A 33 11.83 1.92 3.18
CA ILE A 33 12.19 2.50 1.89
C ILE A 33 11.21 3.60 1.50
N TRP A 34 9.90 3.40 1.69
CA TRP A 34 8.90 4.42 1.40
C TRP A 34 9.02 5.65 2.29
N ILE A 35 9.28 5.47 3.59
CA ILE A 35 9.51 6.57 4.53
C ILE A 35 10.75 7.38 4.12
N VAL A 36 11.88 6.73 3.84
CA VAL A 36 13.12 7.41 3.41
C VAL A 36 12.91 8.13 2.08
N SER A 37 12.24 7.49 1.12
CA SER A 37 11.94 8.06 -0.20
C SER A 37 11.01 9.28 -0.13
N ALA A 38 10.26 9.43 0.96
CA ALA A 38 9.41 10.61 1.20
C ALA A 38 10.23 11.89 1.40
N PHE A 39 11.47 11.77 1.90
CA PHE A 39 12.38 12.90 2.13
C PHE A 39 13.38 13.11 0.99
N TYR A 40 13.51 12.16 0.07
CA TYR A 40 14.46 12.23 -1.04
C TYR A 40 13.74 12.40 -2.39
N LYS A 41 13.72 13.64 -2.89
CA LYS A 41 12.96 14.06 -4.09
C LYS A 41 13.05 13.13 -5.31
N PRO A 42 14.24 12.64 -5.73
CA PRO A 42 14.31 11.82 -6.94
C PRO A 42 13.76 10.40 -6.73
N LEU A 43 13.63 9.92 -5.48
CA LEU A 43 13.03 8.63 -5.16
C LEU A 43 11.53 8.72 -4.84
N THR A 44 10.99 9.90 -4.60
CA THR A 44 9.58 10.06 -4.22
C THR A 44 8.61 9.52 -5.28
N LEU A 45 8.84 9.81 -6.56
CA LEU A 45 7.99 9.34 -7.67
C LEU A 45 8.09 7.81 -7.87
N PRO A 46 9.29 7.22 -7.95
CA PRO A 46 9.46 5.76 -7.96
C PRO A 46 8.83 5.07 -6.75
N ALA A 47 8.94 5.66 -5.56
CA ALA A 47 8.35 5.09 -4.34
C ALA A 47 6.82 5.08 -4.39
N ILE A 48 6.18 6.15 -4.89
CA ILE A 48 4.71 6.17 -5.07
C ILE A 48 4.27 5.07 -6.04
N TRP A 49 5.00 4.88 -7.14
CA TRP A 49 4.74 3.78 -8.07
C TRP A 49 4.89 2.40 -7.42
N SER A 50 5.91 2.23 -6.58
CA SER A 50 6.08 1.00 -5.78
C SER A 50 4.88 0.75 -4.86
N VAL A 51 4.35 1.78 -4.17
CA VAL A 51 3.13 1.65 -3.36
C VAL A 51 1.96 1.18 -4.22
N VAL A 52 1.75 1.81 -5.38
CA VAL A 52 0.65 1.46 -6.29
C VAL A 52 0.74 -0.01 -6.71
N ILE A 53 1.92 -0.50 -7.09
CA ILE A 53 2.13 -1.89 -7.50
C ILE A 53 1.88 -2.85 -6.33
N PHE A 54 2.38 -2.54 -5.13
CA PHE A 54 2.16 -3.38 -3.95
C PHE A 54 0.68 -3.49 -3.59
N MET A 55 -0.03 -2.37 -3.55
CA MET A 55 -1.45 -2.35 -3.24
C MET A 55 -2.28 -3.05 -4.32
N LEU A 56 -1.88 -2.96 -5.59
CA LEU A 56 -2.53 -3.69 -6.69
C LEU A 56 -2.39 -5.20 -6.50
N ILE A 57 -1.21 -5.70 -6.15
CA ILE A 57 -0.97 -7.13 -5.89
C ILE A 57 -1.87 -7.60 -4.72
N PHE A 58 -1.92 -6.85 -3.62
CA PHE A 58 -2.79 -7.19 -2.50
C PHE A 58 -4.28 -7.22 -2.88
N ALA A 59 -4.73 -6.20 -3.62
CA ALA A 59 -6.12 -6.12 -4.08
C ALA A 59 -6.47 -7.32 -4.97
N LEU A 60 -5.57 -7.71 -5.89
CA LEU A 60 -5.77 -8.89 -6.75
C LEU A 60 -5.86 -10.18 -5.94
N ILE A 61 -4.92 -10.42 -5.01
CA ILE A 61 -4.95 -11.59 -4.13
C ILE A 61 -6.28 -11.66 -3.37
N ARG A 62 -6.76 -10.52 -2.89
CA ARG A 62 -7.98 -10.43 -2.09
C ARG A 62 -9.25 -10.63 -2.92
N ILE A 63 -9.31 -10.08 -4.14
CA ILE A 63 -10.38 -10.34 -5.11
C ILE A 63 -10.42 -11.83 -5.47
N SER A 64 -9.27 -12.43 -5.78
CA SER A 64 -9.18 -13.88 -6.05
C SER A 64 -9.65 -14.71 -4.86
N ASN A 65 -9.25 -14.34 -3.65
CA ASN A 65 -9.67 -15.05 -2.44
C ASN A 65 -11.19 -14.97 -2.22
N ILE A 66 -11.81 -13.80 -2.45
CA ILE A 66 -13.27 -13.64 -2.38
C ILE A 66 -13.98 -14.46 -3.47
N GLY A 67 -13.41 -14.52 -4.68
CA GLY A 67 -13.97 -15.31 -5.78
C GLY A 67 -13.93 -16.82 -5.54
N ILE A 68 -12.87 -17.33 -4.89
CA ILE A 68 -12.68 -18.76 -4.62
C ILE A 68 -13.41 -19.20 -3.35
N ASN A 69 -13.23 -18.46 -2.25
CA ASN A 69 -13.69 -18.86 -0.91
C ASN A 69 -15.00 -18.18 -0.50
N GLY A 70 -15.59 -17.37 -1.38
CA GLY A 70 -16.77 -16.59 -1.09
C GLY A 70 -16.50 -15.42 -0.15
N PHE A 71 -17.55 -14.62 0.09
CA PHE A 71 -17.46 -13.44 0.94
C PHE A 71 -17.53 -13.85 2.42
N SER A 72 -16.39 -14.23 2.98
CA SER A 72 -16.33 -14.77 4.34
C SER A 72 -16.58 -13.73 5.44
N ASN A 73 -16.09 -12.49 5.27
CA ASN A 73 -16.21 -11.44 6.31
C ASN A 73 -16.11 -10.03 5.70
N SER A 74 -17.00 -9.11 6.12
CA SER A 74 -16.99 -7.69 5.76
C SER A 74 -15.65 -6.99 6.01
N TYR A 75 -14.86 -7.49 6.96
CA TYR A 75 -13.49 -6.99 7.20
C TYR A 75 -12.59 -7.05 5.96
N TYR A 76 -12.67 -8.13 5.16
CA TYR A 76 -11.85 -8.25 3.95
C TYR A 76 -12.26 -7.24 2.87
N PHE A 77 -13.54 -6.90 2.80
CA PHE A 77 -14.04 -5.91 1.86
C PHE A 77 -13.59 -4.49 2.20
N PHE A 78 -13.61 -4.10 3.48
CA PHE A 78 -13.11 -2.79 3.89
C PHE A 78 -11.61 -2.65 3.60
N ILE A 79 -10.82 -3.71 3.77
CA ILE A 79 -9.41 -3.66 3.41
C ILE A 79 -9.23 -3.56 1.89
N LEU A 80 -9.98 -4.32 1.09
CA LEU A 80 -9.94 -4.22 -0.38
C LEU A 80 -10.24 -2.78 -0.84
N LEU A 81 -11.25 -2.15 -0.23
CA LEU A 81 -11.62 -0.77 -0.52
C LEU A 81 -10.48 0.19 -0.14
N GLY A 82 -9.83 -0.03 1.00
CA GLY A 82 -8.62 0.70 1.40
C GLY A 82 -7.47 0.56 0.39
N GLU A 83 -7.18 -0.66 -0.07
CA GLU A 83 -6.16 -0.94 -1.08
C GLU A 83 -6.45 -0.18 -2.39
N ILE A 84 -7.69 -0.21 -2.87
CA ILE A 84 -8.13 0.51 -4.08
C ILE A 84 -7.99 2.03 -3.90
N LEU A 85 -8.38 2.57 -2.74
CA LEU A 85 -8.24 4.01 -2.48
C LEU A 85 -6.79 4.45 -2.49
N ILE A 86 -5.89 3.68 -1.87
CA ILE A 86 -4.44 3.98 -1.87
C ILE A 86 -3.90 3.98 -3.31
N ILE A 87 -4.29 2.99 -4.14
CA ILE A 87 -3.91 2.93 -5.56
C ILE A 87 -4.35 4.21 -6.30
N LEU A 88 -5.62 4.60 -6.17
CA LEU A 88 -6.18 5.76 -6.88
C LEU A 88 -5.48 7.07 -6.47
N ILE A 89 -5.21 7.24 -5.17
CA ILE A 89 -4.47 8.40 -4.65
C ILE A 89 -3.04 8.39 -5.20
N GLY A 90 -2.36 7.24 -5.21
CA GLY A 90 -1.02 7.08 -5.75
C GLY A 90 -0.92 7.49 -7.21
N ILE A 91 -1.81 6.97 -8.06
CA ILE A 91 -1.87 7.32 -9.50
C ILE A 91 -2.07 8.82 -9.69
N ARG A 92 -2.97 9.44 -8.91
CA ARG A 92 -3.21 10.89 -8.96
C ARG A 92 -1.98 11.70 -8.56
N LEU A 93 -1.18 11.22 -7.60
CA LEU A 93 0.02 11.91 -7.12
C LEU A 93 1.23 11.77 -8.07
N THR A 94 1.24 10.74 -8.93
CA THR A 94 2.27 10.55 -9.97
C THR A 94 2.05 11.37 -11.23
N ARG A 95 0.82 11.85 -11.44
CA ARG A 95 0.49 12.82 -12.50
C ARG A 95 0.86 14.24 -12.08
#